data_AF-A0A8T6P898-F1
#
_entry.id   AF-A0A8T6P898-F1
#
_cell.length_a   1.000
_cell.length_b   1.000
_cell.length_c   1.000
_cell.angle_alpha   90.00
_cell.angle_beta   90.00
_cell.angle_gamma   90.00
#
_symmetry.space_group_name_H-M   'P 1'
#
loop_
_entity.id
_entity.type
_entity.pdbx_description
1 polymer ?
#
loop_
_entity_poly.entity_id
_entity_poly.type
_entity_poly.pdbx_seq_one_letter_code
_entity_poly.pdbx_strand_id
1 'polypeptide(L)'
;MLAQPTSQMLDHLQRSIEELLIEHSVGEHLPGQWDGAIASTRGNNTPDLFAMVDSVFILHIIDRLESLTTCISREKWAARILSLQGVDGWFDGHYFDGHSREHATAYAIAALSLLSIESTEDYINRLKPIPELLPLLEDRAAFTRWIERLGFAWGIEDILNKNMGWHIVWRGSHAGGGVAAIIHMAGHLFESWFTKQVDVSAWFERYFDWLNAHVNPMTGYWQRAFWNRVIRKPTIIDLGGAVHFHWIYQARRQPFPYPAQVVESTLSLQKHTGLYDRHPPYCIDFDGNYCLISCYLALSDQEQRHHQAAVYQSAERNFEAIIATLESTPLSEVYDDLHGLPGALAALVECSKLPGF
;
A
#
# COMPACT_ATOMS: atom_id res chain seq x y z
N MET A 1 -4.99 -26.89 10.92
CA MET A 1 -6.09 -26.43 11.79
C MET A 1 -5.47 -25.49 12.79
N LEU A 2 -5.34 -24.22 12.41
CA LEU A 2 -4.95 -23.17 13.34
C LEU A 2 -6.01 -23.09 14.44
N ALA A 3 -5.57 -22.90 15.68
CA ALA A 3 -6.48 -22.44 16.71
C ALA A 3 -6.92 -21.03 16.29
N GLN A 4 -8.21 -20.83 16.00
CA GLN A 4 -8.69 -19.48 15.72
C GLN A 4 -8.36 -18.57 16.91
N PRO A 5 -7.91 -17.33 16.67
CA PRO A 5 -7.79 -16.31 17.70
C PRO A 5 -8.95 -16.39 18.67
N THR A 6 -8.66 -16.51 19.96
CA THR A 6 -9.72 -16.40 20.96
C THR A 6 -10.26 -14.98 20.96
N SER A 7 -11.55 -14.78 21.24
CA SER A 7 -12.12 -13.43 21.39
C SER A 7 -11.28 -12.56 22.33
N GLN A 8 -10.79 -13.15 23.42
CA GLN A 8 -9.95 -12.48 24.41
C GLN A 8 -8.61 -11.98 23.82
N MET A 9 -8.02 -12.72 22.90
CA MET A 9 -6.78 -12.36 22.22
C MET A 9 -6.98 -11.15 21.30
N LEU A 10 -8.06 -11.15 20.53
CA LEU A 10 -8.42 -10.02 19.65
C LEU A 10 -8.73 -8.77 20.48
N ASP A 11 -9.49 -8.90 21.56
CA ASP A 11 -9.80 -7.80 22.48
C ASP A 11 -8.55 -7.24 23.16
N HIS A 12 -7.56 -8.08 23.45
CA HIS A 12 -6.28 -7.64 23.98
C HIS A 12 -5.49 -6.86 22.93
N LEU A 13 -5.31 -7.42 21.74
CA LEU A 13 -4.55 -6.79 20.66
C LEU A 13 -5.17 -5.45 20.24
N GLN A 14 -6.50 -5.37 20.09
CA GLN A 14 -7.19 -4.12 19.77
C GLN A 14 -6.92 -3.04 20.83
N ARG A 15 -6.97 -3.39 22.12
CA ARG A 15 -6.66 -2.45 23.20
C ARG A 15 -5.20 -1.98 23.15
N SER A 16 -4.25 -2.89 22.93
CA SER A 16 -2.84 -2.50 22.80
C SER A 16 -2.58 -1.58 21.60
N ILE A 17 -3.31 -1.78 20.49
CA ILE A 17 -3.25 -0.91 19.32
C ILE A 17 -3.83 0.47 19.65
N GLU A 18 -4.98 0.54 20.32
CA GLU A 18 -5.58 1.80 20.77
C GLU A 18 -4.65 2.56 21.73
N GLU A 19 -4.02 1.87 22.67
CA GLU A 19 -3.03 2.44 23.59
C GLU A 19 -1.85 3.03 22.82
N LEU A 20 -1.29 2.31 21.84
CA LEU A 20 -0.22 2.82 20.99
C LEU A 20 -0.68 4.08 20.22
N LEU A 21 -1.87 4.08 19.63
CA LEU A 21 -2.39 5.25 18.93
C LEU A 21 -2.54 6.46 19.87
N ILE A 22 -2.89 6.25 21.15
CA ILE A 22 -2.99 7.31 22.16
C ILE A 22 -1.60 7.89 22.46
N GLU A 23 -0.56 7.06 22.56
CA GLU A 23 0.83 7.52 22.76
C GLU A 23 1.36 8.39 21.62
N HIS A 24 0.81 8.21 20.42
CA HIS A 24 1.12 9.01 19.22
C HIS A 24 0.17 10.21 19.02
N SER A 25 -0.87 10.34 19.83
CA SER A 25 -1.81 11.45 19.75
C SER A 25 -1.18 12.77 20.20
N VAL A 26 -1.58 13.86 19.55
CA VAL A 26 -1.09 15.21 19.81
C VAL A 26 -2.15 16.02 20.54
N GLY A 27 -1.83 16.42 21.78
CA GLY A 27 -2.73 17.21 22.63
C GLY A 27 -3.60 16.34 23.54
N GLU A 28 -4.66 16.93 24.11
CA GLU A 28 -5.59 16.18 24.98
C GLU A 28 -6.50 15.29 24.13
N HIS A 29 -6.42 13.98 24.36
CA HIS A 29 -7.34 13.02 23.77
C HIS A 29 -8.56 12.82 24.66
N LEU A 30 -9.74 13.16 24.15
CA LEU A 30 -11.01 12.80 24.80
C LEU A 30 -11.43 11.40 24.33
N PRO A 31 -11.73 10.46 25.26
CA PRO A 31 -12.20 9.14 24.89
C PRO A 31 -13.38 9.20 23.91
N GLY A 32 -13.28 8.48 22.79
CA GLY A 32 -14.32 8.44 21.75
C GLY A 32 -14.37 9.67 20.83
N GLN A 33 -13.35 10.53 20.83
CA GLN A 33 -13.26 11.70 19.95
C GLN A 33 -11.92 11.76 19.20
N TRP A 34 -11.64 10.73 18.41
CA TRP A 34 -10.47 10.75 17.52
C TRP A 34 -10.65 11.80 16.42
N ASP A 35 -9.88 12.88 16.49
CA ASP A 35 -9.92 14.01 15.56
C ASP A 35 -8.72 14.04 14.59
N GLY A 36 -7.88 13.00 14.64
CA GLY A 36 -6.74 12.84 13.76
C GLY A 36 -5.51 13.66 14.11
N ALA A 37 -5.41 14.30 15.28
CA ALA A 37 -4.15 14.91 15.69
C ALA A 37 -3.13 13.82 16.10
N ILE A 38 -2.38 13.26 15.14
CA ILE A 38 -1.47 12.12 15.38
C ILE A 38 -0.11 12.38 14.74
N ALA A 39 0.96 12.08 15.47
CA ALA A 39 2.34 12.22 15.02
C ALA A 39 3.04 10.86 14.89
N SER A 40 3.98 10.76 13.93
CA SER A 40 4.70 9.52 13.61
C SER A 40 5.60 9.09 14.74
N THR A 41 6.10 10.02 15.55
CA THR A 41 6.97 9.72 16.71
C THR A 41 6.29 10.13 18.00
N ARG A 42 6.33 9.24 19.01
CA ARG A 42 5.79 9.50 20.35
C ARG A 42 6.38 10.78 20.96
N GLY A 43 5.51 11.58 21.59
CA GLY A 43 5.89 12.84 22.22
C GLY A 43 6.19 13.99 21.25
N ASN A 44 6.08 13.79 19.93
CA ASN A 44 6.08 14.89 18.98
C ASN A 44 4.75 15.64 19.06
N ASN A 45 4.81 16.97 19.12
CA ASN A 45 3.63 17.83 19.25
C ASN A 45 3.10 18.34 17.90
N THR A 46 3.60 17.79 16.79
CA THR A 46 3.17 18.18 15.44
C THR A 46 2.61 16.97 14.72
N PRO A 47 1.32 16.98 14.36
CA PRO A 47 0.75 15.93 13.53
C PRO A 47 1.40 15.90 12.15
N ASP A 48 1.53 14.72 11.57
CA ASP A 48 2.06 14.56 10.20
C ASP A 48 1.17 13.63 9.37
N LEU A 49 1.36 13.72 8.05
CA LEU A 49 0.47 13.06 7.10
C LEU A 49 0.42 11.54 7.30
N PHE A 50 1.58 10.89 7.41
CA PHE A 50 1.65 9.44 7.44
C PHE A 50 1.02 8.90 8.72
N ALA A 51 1.34 9.47 9.88
CA ALA A 51 0.73 9.05 11.14
C ALA A 51 -0.80 9.21 11.14
N MET A 52 -1.30 10.32 10.60
CA MET A 52 -2.75 10.55 10.47
C MET A 52 -3.41 9.52 9.56
N VAL A 53 -2.79 9.20 8.42
CA VAL A 53 -3.33 8.26 7.42
C VAL A 53 -3.22 6.82 7.93
N ASP A 54 -2.06 6.42 8.44
CA ASP A 54 -1.80 5.09 9.01
C ASP A 54 -2.80 4.77 10.12
N SER A 55 -3.13 5.75 10.95
CA SER A 55 -4.11 5.58 12.02
C SER A 55 -5.53 5.35 11.49
N VAL A 56 -5.92 5.96 10.38
CA VAL A 56 -7.19 5.63 9.69
C VAL A 56 -7.18 4.18 9.21
N PHE A 57 -6.08 3.74 8.58
CA PHE A 57 -5.95 2.36 8.12
C PHE A 57 -5.95 1.36 9.27
N ILE A 58 -5.18 1.60 10.34
CA ILE A 58 -5.13 0.76 11.53
C ILE A 58 -6.54 0.60 12.09
N LEU A 59 -7.24 1.71 12.38
CA LEU A 59 -8.59 1.69 12.94
C LEU A 59 -9.61 1.03 12.00
N HIS A 60 -9.46 1.19 10.70
CA HIS A 60 -10.32 0.51 9.71
C HIS A 60 -10.06 -1.00 9.72
N ILE A 61 -8.80 -1.43 9.69
CA ILE A 61 -8.40 -2.85 9.65
C ILE A 61 -8.88 -3.59 10.90
N ILE A 62 -8.81 -2.97 12.08
CA ILE A 62 -9.29 -3.58 13.32
C ILE A 62 -10.79 -3.38 13.59
N ASP A 63 -11.54 -2.84 12.63
CA ASP A 63 -12.99 -2.58 12.72
C ASP A 63 -13.39 -1.65 13.88
N ARG A 64 -12.58 -0.62 14.14
CA ARG A 64 -12.83 0.37 15.22
C ARG A 64 -13.05 1.80 14.74
N LEU A 65 -12.77 2.12 13.47
CA LEU A 65 -12.88 3.47 12.92
C LEU A 65 -14.26 4.10 13.17
N GLU A 66 -15.35 3.39 12.86
CA GLU A 66 -16.71 3.90 13.07
C GLU A 66 -17.02 4.06 14.57
N SER A 67 -16.70 3.06 15.38
CA SER A 67 -17.00 3.05 16.83
C SER A 67 -16.25 4.13 17.63
N LEU A 68 -15.09 4.56 17.13
CA LEU A 68 -14.20 5.51 17.80
C LEU A 68 -14.27 6.92 17.22
N THR A 69 -15.08 7.14 16.19
CA THR A 69 -15.23 8.45 15.56
C THR A 69 -16.68 8.89 15.51
N THR A 70 -16.88 10.20 15.35
CA THR A 70 -18.16 10.80 15.04
C THR A 70 -18.03 11.55 13.72
N CYS A 71 -19.14 11.88 13.06
CA CYS A 71 -19.09 12.72 11.86
C CYS A 71 -18.30 14.03 12.09
N ILE A 72 -18.45 14.64 13.27
CA ILE A 72 -17.70 15.85 13.66
C ILE A 72 -16.19 15.58 13.77
N SER A 73 -15.80 14.44 14.34
CA SER A 73 -14.38 14.13 14.53
C SER A 73 -13.72 13.68 13.22
N ARG A 74 -14.43 12.96 12.35
CA ARG A 74 -13.98 12.62 10.99
C ARG A 74 -13.85 13.86 10.11
N GLU A 75 -14.77 14.82 10.21
CA GLU A 75 -14.64 16.11 9.52
C GLU A 75 -13.37 16.86 9.93
N LYS A 76 -13.05 16.89 11.23
CA LYS A 76 -11.79 17.48 11.73
C LYS A 76 -10.57 16.72 11.20
N TRP A 77 -10.59 15.39 11.22
CA TRP A 77 -9.49 14.56 10.74
C TRP A 77 -9.26 14.77 9.25
N ALA A 78 -10.31 14.71 8.45
CA ALA A 78 -10.27 14.96 7.02
C ALA A 78 -9.75 16.37 6.71
N ALA A 79 -10.21 17.39 7.44
CA ALA A 79 -9.71 18.76 7.29
C ALA A 79 -8.21 18.88 7.59
N ARG A 80 -7.68 18.17 8.60
CA ARG A 80 -6.24 18.12 8.89
C ARG A 80 -5.47 17.48 7.75
N ILE A 81 -5.91 16.33 7.25
CA ILE A 81 -5.28 15.66 6.10
C ILE A 81 -5.29 16.62 4.89
N LEU A 82 -6.45 17.14 4.50
CA LEU A 82 -6.60 18.07 3.36
C LEU A 82 -5.77 19.35 3.51
N SER A 83 -5.50 19.82 4.73
CA SER A 83 -4.64 20.99 4.98
C SER A 83 -3.19 20.78 4.57
N LEU A 84 -2.74 19.50 4.47
CA LEU A 84 -1.41 19.12 4.02
C LEU A 84 -1.33 18.94 2.48
N GLN A 85 -2.43 19.17 1.76
CA GLN A 85 -2.39 19.20 0.29
C GLN A 85 -1.83 20.54 -0.18
N GLY A 86 -0.73 20.50 -0.93
CA GLY A 86 -0.08 21.64 -1.56
C GLY A 86 -0.98 22.40 -2.54
N VAL A 87 -0.50 23.57 -2.99
CA VAL A 87 -1.20 24.38 -4.00
C VAL A 87 -1.18 23.75 -5.40
N ASP A 88 -0.23 22.84 -5.63
CA ASP A 88 -0.09 22.01 -6.84
C ASP A 88 -0.96 20.74 -6.79
N GLY A 89 -1.68 20.52 -5.70
CA GLY A 89 -2.58 19.40 -5.48
C GLY A 89 -1.90 18.13 -4.94
N TRP A 90 -0.58 18.11 -4.82
CA TRP A 90 0.11 16.97 -4.22
C TRP A 90 0.09 17.05 -2.70
N PHE A 91 0.12 15.90 -2.03
CA PHE A 91 0.40 15.84 -0.60
C PHE A 91 1.92 15.68 -0.44
N ASP A 92 2.55 16.69 0.13
CA ASP A 92 3.99 16.79 0.35
C ASP A 92 4.31 16.92 1.85
N GLY A 93 3.69 16.06 2.67
CA GLY A 93 4.03 15.95 4.09
C GLY A 93 5.51 15.59 4.23
N HIS A 94 6.28 16.45 4.94
CA HIS A 94 7.71 16.32 5.20
C HIS A 94 8.21 14.88 5.12
N TYR A 95 8.92 14.59 4.02
CA TYR A 95 9.30 13.24 3.60
C TYR A 95 9.79 12.37 4.75
N PHE A 96 8.96 11.42 5.18
CA PHE A 96 9.46 10.22 5.84
C PHE A 96 10.29 9.45 4.80
N ASP A 97 11.47 8.98 5.22
CA ASP A 97 12.60 8.54 4.38
C ASP A 97 12.20 7.63 3.18
N GLY A 98 11.89 8.24 2.03
CA GLY A 98 11.79 7.53 0.75
C GLY A 98 10.39 7.33 0.16
N HIS A 99 9.31 7.87 0.73
CA HIS A 99 8.01 7.88 0.03
C HIS A 99 7.96 8.97 -1.03
N SER A 100 7.36 8.67 -2.18
CA SER A 100 7.14 9.67 -3.23
C SER A 100 5.84 10.44 -2.94
N ARG A 101 5.73 11.68 -3.43
CA ARG A 101 4.49 12.48 -3.30
C ARG A 101 3.28 11.77 -3.93
N GLU A 102 3.49 10.97 -4.97
CA GLU A 102 2.44 10.18 -5.61
C GLU A 102 1.89 9.12 -4.66
N HIS A 103 2.76 8.44 -3.91
CA HIS A 103 2.34 7.50 -2.90
C HIS A 103 1.64 8.20 -1.73
N ALA A 104 2.20 9.30 -1.21
CA ALA A 104 1.58 10.08 -0.15
C ALA A 104 0.17 10.58 -0.54
N THR A 105 0.01 11.10 -1.76
CA THR A 105 -1.29 11.52 -2.29
C THR A 105 -2.26 10.35 -2.42
N ALA A 106 -1.85 9.23 -3.01
CA ALA A 106 -2.72 8.06 -3.12
C ALA A 106 -3.20 7.57 -1.74
N TYR A 107 -2.29 7.54 -0.78
CA TYR A 107 -2.55 7.09 0.59
C TYR A 107 -3.50 8.04 1.34
N ALA A 108 -3.31 9.36 1.17
CA ALA A 108 -4.21 10.37 1.70
C ALA A 108 -5.62 10.27 1.12
N ILE A 109 -5.76 10.08 -0.20
CA ILE A 109 -7.06 9.91 -0.86
C ILE A 109 -7.78 8.67 -0.32
N ALA A 110 -7.06 7.56 -0.16
CA ALA A 110 -7.62 6.33 0.40
C ALA A 110 -8.12 6.53 1.85
N ALA A 111 -7.34 7.19 2.72
CA ALA A 111 -7.82 7.51 4.07
C ALA A 111 -9.02 8.47 4.08
N LEU A 112 -9.05 9.48 3.21
CA LEU A 112 -10.23 10.36 3.06
C LEU A 112 -11.48 9.57 2.61
N SER A 113 -11.30 8.55 1.77
CA SER A 113 -12.36 7.62 1.41
C SER A 113 -12.85 6.82 2.61
N LEU A 114 -11.94 6.28 3.43
CA LEU A 114 -12.30 5.47 4.60
C LEU A 114 -12.96 6.30 5.71
N LEU A 115 -12.62 7.58 5.82
CA LEU A 115 -13.28 8.52 6.73
C LEU A 115 -14.70 8.89 6.28
N SER A 116 -15.04 8.71 5.00
CA SER A 116 -16.37 9.03 4.46
C SER A 116 -17.36 7.89 4.72
N ILE A 117 -17.74 7.69 5.99
CA ILE A 117 -18.57 6.56 6.45
C ILE A 117 -20.05 6.82 6.15
N GLU A 118 -20.54 8.00 6.50
CA GLU A 118 -21.93 8.41 6.28
C GLU A 118 -22.09 9.01 4.88
N SER A 119 -23.25 8.83 4.25
CA SER A 119 -23.50 9.32 2.88
C SER A 119 -23.42 10.84 2.71
N THR A 120 -23.45 11.58 3.81
CA THR A 120 -23.27 13.04 3.84
C THR A 120 -21.80 13.47 3.88
N GLU A 121 -20.89 12.53 4.13
CA GLU A 121 -19.46 12.76 4.17
C GLU A 121 -18.87 12.46 2.79
N ASP A 122 -18.20 13.46 2.22
CA ASP A 122 -17.50 13.32 0.95
C ASP A 122 -16.27 14.21 0.98
N TYR A 123 -15.20 13.65 1.51
CA TYR A 123 -13.95 14.39 1.67
C TYR A 123 -13.11 14.36 0.39
N ILE A 124 -13.31 13.37 -0.49
CA ILE A 124 -12.62 13.25 -1.76
C ILE A 124 -13.01 14.41 -2.69
N ASN A 125 -14.28 14.81 -2.73
CA ASN A 125 -14.75 15.96 -3.51
C ASN A 125 -14.14 17.33 -3.09
N ARG A 126 -13.33 17.37 -2.03
CA ARG A 126 -12.66 18.58 -1.53
C ARG A 126 -11.19 18.65 -1.92
N LEU A 127 -10.68 17.63 -2.62
CA LEU A 127 -9.31 17.61 -3.12
C LEU A 127 -9.07 18.75 -4.12
N LYS A 128 -7.93 19.41 -3.98
CA LYS A 128 -7.42 20.36 -4.97
C LYS A 128 -7.02 19.63 -6.26
N PRO A 129 -7.18 20.26 -7.43
CA PRO A 129 -6.71 19.70 -8.69
C PRO A 129 -5.22 19.39 -8.68
N ILE A 130 -4.82 18.36 -9.45
CA ILE A 130 -3.41 18.02 -9.69
C ILE A 130 -3.08 18.27 -11.17
N PRO A 131 -2.70 19.49 -11.58
CA PRO A 131 -2.53 19.86 -12.98
C PRO A 131 -1.49 19.01 -13.72
N GLU A 132 -0.50 18.50 -13.00
CA GLU A 132 0.57 17.67 -13.57
C GLU A 132 0.08 16.31 -14.10
N LEU A 133 -1.11 15.84 -13.70
CA LEU A 133 -1.72 14.64 -14.28
C LEU A 133 -2.21 14.86 -15.70
N LEU A 134 -2.60 16.09 -16.06
CA LEU A 134 -3.25 16.35 -17.36
C LEU A 134 -2.37 15.97 -18.56
N PRO A 135 -1.07 16.36 -18.64
CA PRO A 135 -0.21 15.90 -19.72
C PRO A 135 -0.05 14.38 -19.76
N LEU A 136 -0.03 13.70 -18.60
CA LEU A 136 0.08 12.24 -18.53
C LEU A 136 -1.17 11.54 -19.08
N LEU A 137 -2.34 12.13 -18.87
CA LEU A 137 -3.63 11.62 -19.33
C LEU A 137 -3.81 11.83 -20.85
N GLU A 138 -3.41 13.00 -21.37
CA GLU A 138 -3.67 13.41 -22.76
C GLU A 138 -2.57 13.01 -23.75
N ASP A 139 -1.29 13.20 -23.40
CA ASP A 139 -0.18 13.05 -24.34
C ASP A 139 0.47 11.67 -24.19
N ARG A 140 0.31 10.84 -25.24
CA ARG A 140 0.95 9.52 -25.32
C ARG A 140 2.47 9.60 -25.14
N ALA A 141 3.12 10.64 -25.68
CA ALA A 141 4.55 10.80 -25.54
C ALA A 141 4.94 11.21 -24.11
N ALA A 142 4.12 12.02 -23.43
CA ALA A 142 4.31 12.34 -22.02
C ALA A 142 4.15 11.09 -21.14
N PHE A 143 3.11 10.30 -21.38
CA PHE A 143 2.92 9.00 -20.74
C PHE A 143 4.13 8.09 -20.94
N THR A 144 4.60 7.91 -22.18
CA THR A 144 5.76 7.04 -22.48
C THR A 144 7.02 7.55 -21.78
N ARG A 145 7.32 8.85 -21.83
CA ARG A 145 8.46 9.43 -21.11
C ARG A 145 8.34 9.23 -19.60
N TRP A 146 7.15 9.40 -19.04
CA TRP A 146 6.91 9.22 -17.61
C TRP A 146 7.12 7.78 -17.19
N ILE A 147 6.43 6.83 -17.84
CA ILE A 147 6.51 5.42 -17.45
C ILE A 147 7.92 4.87 -17.65
N GLU A 148 8.65 5.28 -18.69
CA GLU A 148 10.05 4.89 -18.89
C GLU A 148 11.00 5.47 -17.82
N ARG A 149 10.71 6.68 -17.32
CA ARG A 149 11.48 7.36 -16.27
C ARG A 149 11.27 6.81 -14.87
N LEU A 150 10.29 5.93 -14.63
CA LEU A 150 10.11 5.25 -13.35
C LEU A 150 11.26 4.27 -13.01
N GLY A 151 12.36 4.29 -13.77
CA GLY A 151 13.58 3.53 -13.51
C GLY A 151 13.63 2.19 -14.23
N PHE A 152 12.82 2.00 -15.28
CA PHE A 152 12.80 0.76 -16.06
C PHE A 152 13.89 0.70 -17.14
N ALA A 153 14.53 1.83 -17.48
CA ALA A 153 15.60 1.91 -18.46
C ALA A 153 16.86 2.54 -17.86
N TRP A 154 18.02 2.02 -18.27
CA TRP A 154 19.35 2.44 -17.83
C TRP A 154 19.85 3.65 -18.63
N GLY A 155 20.33 4.69 -17.96
CA GLY A 155 21.12 5.79 -18.55
C GLY A 155 22.56 5.84 -18.04
N ILE A 156 23.46 6.49 -18.77
CA ILE A 156 24.84 6.76 -18.30
C ILE A 156 24.83 7.72 -17.10
N GLU A 157 23.84 8.62 -17.05
CA GLU A 157 23.64 9.59 -15.96
C GLU A 157 23.32 8.91 -14.61
N ASP A 158 22.67 7.74 -14.64
CA ASP A 158 22.29 6.96 -13.46
C ASP A 158 23.49 6.42 -12.69
N ILE A 159 24.58 6.05 -13.39
CA ILE A 159 25.83 5.63 -12.77
C ILE A 159 26.55 6.81 -12.13
N LEU A 160 26.59 7.96 -12.82
CA LEU A 160 27.24 9.17 -12.34
C LEU A 160 26.53 9.74 -11.10
N ASN A 161 25.21 9.60 -11.04
CA ASN A 161 24.40 10.01 -9.90
C ASN A 161 24.25 8.93 -8.81
N LYS A 162 24.91 7.77 -8.95
CA LYS A 162 24.72 6.58 -8.09
C LYS A 162 23.26 6.09 -7.99
N ASN A 163 22.39 6.54 -8.88
CA ASN A 163 21.01 6.10 -9.02
C ASN A 163 21.00 4.86 -9.92
N MET A 164 21.45 3.73 -9.42
CA MET A 164 21.76 2.54 -10.23
C MET A 164 20.52 1.83 -10.86
N GLY A 165 19.49 2.53 -11.31
CA GLY A 165 18.28 1.94 -11.90
C GLY A 165 17.40 1.31 -10.82
N TRP A 166 16.62 0.29 -11.21
CA TRP A 166 15.58 -0.39 -10.41
C TRP A 166 16.11 -1.20 -9.21
N HIS A 167 16.92 -0.55 -8.39
CA HIS A 167 17.42 -0.95 -7.09
C HIS A 167 16.62 -0.26 -5.99
N ILE A 168 15.97 0.83 -6.40
CA ILE A 168 14.95 1.57 -5.71
C ILE A 168 13.59 1.23 -6.32
N VAL A 169 13.34 -0.06 -6.59
CA VAL A 169 12.05 -0.57 -7.09
C VAL A 169 10.90 -0.02 -6.27
N TRP A 170 11.11 0.10 -4.96
CA TRP A 170 10.14 0.68 -4.06
C TRP A 170 9.76 2.12 -4.43
N ARG A 171 10.71 3.02 -4.74
CA ARG A 171 10.38 4.41 -5.12
C ARG A 171 9.75 4.51 -6.51
N GLY A 172 10.24 3.75 -7.49
CA GLY A 172 9.68 3.76 -8.85
C GLY A 172 8.26 3.20 -8.90
N SER A 173 8.01 2.13 -8.14
CA SER A 173 6.67 1.52 -8.01
C SER A 173 5.71 2.38 -7.18
N HIS A 174 6.19 3.06 -6.14
CA HIS A 174 5.40 4.09 -5.43
C HIS A 174 4.90 5.19 -6.36
N ALA A 175 5.74 5.68 -7.27
CA ALA A 175 5.32 6.67 -8.27
C ALA A 175 4.38 6.06 -9.33
N GLY A 176 4.74 4.92 -9.91
CA GLY A 176 3.96 4.28 -10.98
C GLY A 176 2.59 3.75 -10.54
N GLY A 177 2.55 3.08 -9.38
CA GLY A 177 1.33 2.61 -8.75
C GLY A 177 0.54 3.74 -8.11
N GLY A 178 1.22 4.71 -7.47
CA GLY A 178 0.59 5.87 -6.84
C GLY A 178 -0.19 6.73 -7.83
N VAL A 179 0.39 7.08 -8.98
CA VAL A 179 -0.33 7.83 -10.04
C VAL A 179 -1.56 7.05 -10.53
N ALA A 180 -1.43 5.75 -10.76
CA ALA A 180 -2.54 4.92 -11.20
C ALA A 180 -3.64 4.83 -10.15
N ALA A 181 -3.29 4.74 -8.86
CA ALA A 181 -4.23 4.73 -7.74
C ALA A 181 -4.98 6.07 -7.62
N ILE A 182 -4.26 7.20 -7.76
CA ILE A 182 -4.88 8.54 -7.77
C ILE A 182 -5.88 8.67 -8.92
N ILE A 183 -5.48 8.29 -10.14
CA ILE A 183 -6.36 8.34 -11.31
C ILE A 183 -7.59 7.44 -11.10
N HIS A 184 -7.40 6.27 -10.48
CA HIS A 184 -8.51 5.37 -10.18
C HIS A 184 -9.50 5.97 -9.17
N MET A 185 -9.01 6.51 -8.04
CA MET A 185 -9.84 6.97 -6.92
C MET A 185 -10.42 8.38 -7.10
N ALA A 186 -9.73 9.25 -7.84
CA ALA A 186 -10.12 10.64 -8.06
C ALA A 186 -10.58 10.93 -9.50
N GLY A 187 -10.68 9.90 -10.35
CA GLY A 187 -11.01 10.07 -11.76
C GLY A 187 -12.34 10.78 -12.02
N HIS A 188 -13.32 10.65 -11.12
CA HIS A 188 -14.60 11.36 -11.21
C HIS A 188 -14.46 12.88 -11.01
N LEU A 189 -13.38 13.35 -10.39
CA LEU A 189 -13.11 14.77 -10.18
C LEU A 189 -12.54 15.44 -11.42
N PHE A 190 -12.05 14.68 -12.39
CA PHE A 190 -11.28 15.22 -13.52
C PHE A 190 -12.09 16.17 -14.40
N GLU A 191 -13.40 15.99 -14.52
CA GLU A 191 -14.30 16.91 -15.22
C GLU A 191 -14.38 18.29 -14.55
N SER A 192 -14.20 18.34 -13.22
CA SER A 192 -14.15 19.59 -12.45
C SER A 192 -12.75 20.21 -12.43
N TRP A 193 -11.71 19.38 -12.53
CA TRP A 193 -10.31 19.81 -12.45
C TRP A 193 -9.79 20.32 -13.79
N PHE A 194 -10.24 19.75 -14.90
CA PHE A 194 -9.72 20.02 -16.23
C PHE A 194 -10.82 20.53 -17.16
N THR A 195 -10.49 21.52 -17.98
CA THR A 195 -11.42 22.07 -18.99
C THR A 195 -11.63 21.14 -20.18
N LYS A 196 -10.79 20.12 -20.31
CA LYS A 196 -10.84 19.12 -21.39
C LYS A 196 -11.27 17.79 -20.83
N GLN A 197 -12.04 17.06 -21.63
CA GLN A 197 -12.39 15.69 -21.32
C GLN A 197 -11.14 14.79 -21.44
N VAL A 198 -10.84 14.05 -20.37
CA VAL A 198 -9.74 13.09 -20.33
C VAL A 198 -10.28 11.67 -20.42
N ASP A 199 -9.70 10.86 -21.30
CA ASP A 199 -10.06 9.45 -21.43
C ASP A 199 -9.22 8.59 -20.49
N VAL A 200 -9.74 8.43 -19.26
CA VAL A 200 -9.12 7.61 -18.21
C VAL A 200 -9.01 6.14 -18.63
N SER A 201 -9.98 5.63 -19.40
CA SER A 201 -9.97 4.23 -19.84
C SER A 201 -8.83 4.00 -20.83
N ALA A 202 -8.68 4.87 -21.84
CA ALA A 202 -7.57 4.78 -22.79
C ALA A 202 -6.21 4.96 -22.11
N TRP A 203 -6.12 5.73 -21.01
CA TRP A 203 -4.89 5.80 -20.21
C TRP A 203 -4.56 4.47 -19.55
N PHE A 204 -5.53 3.83 -18.89
CA PHE A 204 -5.32 2.52 -18.25
C PHE A 204 -4.99 1.42 -19.26
N GLU A 205 -5.60 1.42 -20.45
CA GLU A 205 -5.24 0.48 -21.52
C GLU A 205 -3.74 0.59 -21.86
N ARG A 206 -3.24 1.82 -22.10
CA ARG A 206 -1.81 2.06 -22.35
C ARG A 206 -0.93 1.65 -21.16
N TYR A 207 -1.39 1.89 -19.95
CA TYR A 207 -0.70 1.51 -18.71
C TYR A 207 -0.52 0.01 -18.60
N PHE A 208 -1.59 -0.77 -18.76
CA PHE A 208 -1.54 -2.22 -18.70
C PHE A 208 -0.81 -2.84 -19.89
N ASP A 209 -0.99 -2.32 -21.11
CA ASP A 209 -0.23 -2.76 -22.29
C ASP A 209 1.27 -2.63 -22.05
N TRP A 210 1.69 -1.48 -21.50
CA TRP A 210 3.09 -1.26 -21.18
C TRP A 210 3.56 -2.22 -20.09
N LEU A 211 2.83 -2.38 -18.98
CA LEU A 211 3.23 -3.27 -17.90
C LEU A 211 3.30 -4.74 -18.35
N ASN A 212 2.31 -5.22 -19.10
CA ASN A 212 2.26 -6.58 -19.64
C ASN A 212 3.42 -6.87 -20.59
N ALA A 213 3.83 -5.89 -21.40
CA ALA A 213 4.98 -6.03 -22.30
C ALA A 213 6.34 -6.13 -21.57
N HIS A 214 6.40 -5.77 -20.27
CA HIS A 214 7.65 -5.61 -19.53
C HIS A 214 7.77 -6.46 -18.26
N VAL A 215 6.75 -7.24 -17.91
CA VAL A 215 6.83 -8.23 -16.84
C VAL A 215 7.77 -9.37 -17.24
N ASN A 216 8.57 -9.87 -16.30
CA ASN A 216 9.44 -11.03 -16.55
C ASN A 216 8.61 -12.32 -16.47
N PRO A 217 8.45 -13.09 -17.57
CA PRO A 217 7.67 -14.32 -17.57
C PRO A 217 8.23 -15.41 -16.65
N MET A 218 9.49 -15.33 -16.24
CA MET A 218 10.10 -16.33 -15.34
C MET A 218 9.71 -16.15 -13.87
N THR A 219 9.50 -14.90 -13.45
CA THR A 219 9.26 -14.57 -12.04
C THR A 219 7.87 -13.97 -11.81
N GLY A 220 7.18 -13.55 -12.87
CA GLY A 220 5.95 -12.77 -12.76
C GLY A 220 6.17 -11.34 -12.26
N TYR A 221 7.42 -10.96 -12.00
CA TYR A 221 7.77 -9.63 -11.53
C TYR A 221 8.40 -8.79 -12.63
N TRP A 222 8.21 -7.49 -12.47
CA TRP A 222 8.89 -6.49 -13.25
C TRP A 222 10.37 -6.50 -12.79
N GLN A 223 11.29 -7.04 -13.63
CA GLN A 223 12.73 -7.24 -13.33
C GLN A 223 13.68 -6.70 -14.44
N ARG A 224 14.21 -5.51 -14.22
CA ARG A 224 14.91 -4.63 -15.20
C ARG A 224 16.03 -3.82 -14.55
N ALA A 225 16.36 -4.09 -13.28
CA ALA A 225 17.60 -3.66 -12.66
C ALA A 225 18.78 -4.23 -13.45
N PHE A 226 19.93 -3.55 -13.48
CA PHE A 226 21.09 -4.07 -14.24
C PHE A 226 21.48 -5.49 -13.79
N TRP A 227 21.41 -5.77 -12.49
CA TRP A 227 21.73 -7.09 -11.95
C TRP A 227 20.72 -8.15 -12.39
N ASN A 228 19.49 -7.80 -12.77
CA ASN A 228 18.50 -8.78 -13.24
C ASN A 228 18.91 -9.43 -14.58
N ARG A 229 19.88 -8.84 -15.30
CA ARG A 229 20.53 -9.50 -16.44
C ARG A 229 21.40 -10.69 -16.02
N VAL A 230 21.91 -10.68 -14.79
CA VAL A 230 22.82 -11.69 -14.23
C VAL A 230 22.09 -12.59 -13.21
N ILE A 231 21.34 -11.98 -12.30
CA ILE A 231 20.51 -12.61 -11.26
C ILE A 231 19.09 -12.69 -11.78
N ARG A 232 18.68 -13.86 -12.27
CA ARG A 232 17.32 -14.10 -12.77
C ARG A 232 16.35 -14.61 -11.71
N LYS A 233 16.75 -14.57 -10.44
CA LYS A 233 15.92 -15.00 -9.30
C LYS A 233 15.08 -13.82 -8.81
N PRO A 234 13.87 -14.06 -8.28
CA PRO A 234 13.10 -13.02 -7.61
C PRO A 234 13.85 -12.53 -6.37
N THR A 235 13.62 -11.27 -6.00
CA THR A 235 14.14 -10.65 -4.78
C THR A 235 12.99 -10.00 -3.99
N ILE A 236 13.21 -9.74 -2.70
CA ILE A 236 12.26 -9.00 -1.86
C ILE A 236 11.97 -7.60 -2.44
N ILE A 237 12.98 -6.99 -3.05
CA ILE A 237 12.85 -5.70 -3.72
C ILE A 237 11.89 -5.81 -4.92
N ASP A 238 11.98 -6.88 -5.71
CA ASP A 238 11.07 -7.10 -6.85
C ASP A 238 9.62 -7.33 -6.36
N LEU A 239 9.44 -8.09 -5.27
CA LEU A 239 8.14 -8.33 -4.64
C LEU A 239 7.47 -7.03 -4.18
N GLY A 240 8.16 -6.24 -3.35
CA GLY A 240 7.64 -4.96 -2.84
C GLY A 240 7.40 -3.93 -3.96
N GLY A 241 8.04 -4.10 -5.12
CA GLY A 241 7.72 -3.33 -6.32
C GLY A 241 6.46 -3.76 -7.03
N ALA A 242 6.34 -5.05 -7.27
CA ALA A 242 5.29 -5.63 -8.08
C ALA A 242 3.90 -5.42 -7.47
N VAL A 243 3.83 -5.46 -6.13
CA VAL A 243 2.57 -5.30 -5.39
C VAL A 243 1.81 -4.01 -5.75
N HIS A 244 2.53 -2.88 -5.90
CA HIS A 244 1.94 -1.57 -6.21
C HIS A 244 1.32 -1.50 -7.61
N PHE A 245 1.74 -2.39 -8.52
CA PHE A 245 1.11 -2.56 -9.82
C PHE A 245 -0.03 -3.57 -9.73
N HIS A 246 0.18 -4.70 -9.05
CA HIS A 246 -0.82 -5.76 -8.90
C HIS A 246 -2.13 -5.26 -8.25
N TRP A 247 -2.08 -4.32 -7.30
CA TRP A 247 -3.29 -3.71 -6.72
C TRP A 247 -4.15 -3.01 -7.78
N ILE A 248 -3.51 -2.36 -8.74
CA ILE A 248 -4.17 -1.68 -9.85
C ILE A 248 -4.80 -2.71 -10.81
N TYR A 249 -4.12 -3.83 -11.06
CA TYR A 249 -4.72 -4.95 -11.82
C TYR A 249 -6.00 -5.43 -11.15
N GLN A 250 -5.97 -5.69 -9.84
CA GLN A 250 -7.16 -6.15 -9.12
C GLN A 250 -8.28 -5.10 -9.11
N ALA A 251 -7.97 -3.84 -8.78
CA ALA A 251 -8.95 -2.76 -8.72
C ALA A 251 -9.64 -2.50 -10.07
N ARG A 252 -8.91 -2.71 -11.18
CA ARG A 252 -9.40 -2.56 -12.54
C ARG A 252 -9.85 -3.89 -13.17
N ARG A 253 -9.91 -4.97 -12.39
CA ARG A 253 -10.30 -6.33 -12.81
C ARG A 253 -9.53 -6.81 -14.05
N GLN A 254 -8.27 -6.43 -14.15
CA GLN A 254 -7.38 -6.91 -15.19
C GLN A 254 -6.79 -8.27 -14.79
N PRO A 255 -6.61 -9.19 -15.74
CA PRO A 255 -5.89 -10.43 -15.49
C PRO A 255 -4.46 -10.16 -15.04
N PHE A 256 -4.02 -10.80 -13.95
CA PHE A 256 -2.63 -10.74 -13.53
C PHE A 256 -1.72 -11.37 -14.60
N PRO A 257 -0.58 -10.74 -14.93
CA PRO A 257 0.39 -11.37 -15.81
C PRO A 257 1.16 -12.46 -15.07
N TYR A 258 1.24 -13.67 -15.65
CA TYR A 258 2.03 -14.80 -15.12
C TYR A 258 1.76 -15.15 -13.63
N PRO A 259 0.49 -15.32 -13.21
CA PRO A 259 0.13 -15.49 -11.79
C PRO A 259 0.81 -16.71 -11.14
N ALA A 260 1.02 -17.80 -11.88
CA ALA A 260 1.70 -18.98 -11.36
C ALA A 260 3.17 -18.69 -11.00
N GLN A 261 3.85 -17.87 -11.81
CA GLN A 261 5.23 -17.48 -11.54
C GLN A 261 5.34 -16.49 -10.39
N VAL A 262 4.33 -15.63 -10.20
CA VAL A 262 4.23 -14.80 -8.99
C VAL A 262 4.11 -15.68 -7.75
N VAL A 263 3.21 -16.67 -7.75
CA VAL A 263 3.05 -17.61 -6.62
C VAL A 263 4.38 -18.29 -6.28
N GLU A 264 5.04 -18.91 -7.26
CA GLU A 264 6.33 -19.58 -7.06
C GLU A 264 7.42 -18.61 -6.56
N SER A 265 7.48 -17.41 -7.14
CA SER A 265 8.46 -16.41 -6.75
C SER A 265 8.24 -15.93 -5.33
N THR A 266 7.01 -15.62 -4.94
CA THR A 266 6.67 -15.19 -3.58
C THR A 266 6.97 -16.28 -2.56
N LEU A 267 6.58 -17.54 -2.81
CA LEU A 267 6.88 -18.67 -1.94
C LEU A 267 8.39 -18.82 -1.69
N SER A 268 9.20 -18.61 -2.74
CA SER A 268 10.67 -18.72 -2.64
C SER A 268 11.33 -17.60 -1.80
N LEU A 269 10.61 -16.50 -1.55
CA LEU A 269 11.10 -15.34 -0.82
C LEU A 269 10.78 -15.38 0.68
N GLN A 270 9.79 -16.16 1.09
CA GLN A 270 9.42 -16.27 2.51
C GLN A 270 10.58 -16.88 3.31
N LYS A 271 10.97 -16.23 4.42
CA LYS A 271 12.02 -16.73 5.30
C LYS A 271 11.50 -17.90 6.13
N HIS A 272 12.42 -18.66 6.72
CA HIS A 272 12.09 -19.76 7.62
C HIS A 272 11.31 -19.32 8.87
N THR A 273 11.38 -18.04 9.22
CA THR A 273 10.61 -17.42 10.31
C THR A 273 9.13 -17.20 9.97
N GLY A 274 8.72 -17.37 8.71
CA GLY A 274 7.38 -17.04 8.21
C GLY A 274 7.22 -15.61 7.69
N LEU A 275 8.12 -14.70 8.06
CA LEU A 275 8.14 -13.33 7.55
C LEU A 275 8.85 -13.23 6.19
N TYR A 276 8.53 -12.19 5.41
CA TYR A 276 9.21 -11.91 4.14
C TYR A 276 10.47 -11.08 4.34
N ASP A 277 10.50 -10.17 5.32
CA ASP A 277 11.73 -9.51 5.73
C ASP A 277 12.12 -9.75 7.20
N ARG A 278 12.76 -8.79 7.86
CA ARG A 278 13.29 -8.92 9.22
C ARG A 278 12.19 -8.51 10.20
N HIS A 279 12.36 -8.91 11.45
CA HIS A 279 11.54 -8.41 12.55
C HIS A 279 11.76 -6.89 12.75
N PRO A 280 10.71 -6.11 13.07
CA PRO A 280 9.30 -6.52 13.22
C PRO A 280 8.59 -6.73 11.87
N PRO A 281 7.43 -7.42 11.84
CA PRO A 281 6.58 -7.45 10.66
C PRO A 281 6.29 -6.07 10.09
N TYR A 282 6.19 -5.97 8.77
CA TYR A 282 6.09 -4.68 8.08
C TYR A 282 5.24 -4.77 6.81
N CYS A 283 5.17 -3.68 6.03
CA CYS A 283 4.45 -3.61 4.75
C CYS A 283 4.81 -4.75 3.79
N ILE A 284 6.07 -5.20 3.79
CA ILE A 284 6.51 -6.29 2.91
C ILE A 284 5.85 -7.64 3.21
N ASP A 285 5.38 -7.87 4.44
CA ASP A 285 4.62 -9.08 4.78
C ASP A 285 3.23 -9.04 4.15
N PHE A 286 2.60 -7.85 4.13
CA PHE A 286 1.37 -7.62 3.38
C PHE A 286 1.62 -7.78 1.88
N ASP A 287 2.67 -7.19 1.34
CA ASP A 287 3.02 -7.30 -0.08
C ASP A 287 3.17 -8.76 -0.52
N GLY A 288 3.84 -9.56 0.32
CA GLY A 288 4.02 -11.00 0.14
C GLY A 288 2.69 -11.75 0.16
N ASN A 289 1.90 -11.61 1.23
CA ASN A 289 0.60 -12.29 1.32
C ASN A 289 -0.35 -11.87 0.19
N TYR A 290 -0.37 -10.58 -0.15
CA TYR A 290 -1.21 -10.05 -1.21
C TYR A 290 -0.84 -10.68 -2.55
N CYS A 291 0.44 -10.63 -2.94
CA CYS A 291 0.88 -11.18 -4.22
C CYS A 291 0.63 -12.68 -4.29
N LEU A 292 0.92 -13.40 -3.21
CA LEU A 292 0.71 -14.84 -3.12
C LEU A 292 -0.77 -15.21 -3.27
N ILE A 293 -1.64 -14.63 -2.45
CA ILE A 293 -3.05 -15.02 -2.34
C ILE A 293 -3.83 -14.52 -3.57
N SER A 294 -3.65 -13.27 -3.99
CA SER A 294 -4.36 -12.72 -5.15
C SER A 294 -3.99 -13.45 -6.44
N CYS A 295 -2.70 -13.78 -6.64
CA CYS A 295 -2.30 -14.54 -7.83
C CYS A 295 -2.73 -16.00 -7.74
N TYR A 296 -2.68 -16.63 -6.57
CA TYR A 296 -3.21 -17.98 -6.36
C TYR A 296 -4.70 -18.07 -6.72
N LEU A 297 -5.52 -17.13 -6.26
CA LEU A 297 -6.96 -17.09 -6.56
C LEU A 297 -7.27 -16.79 -8.04
N ALA A 298 -6.31 -16.24 -8.77
CA ALA A 298 -6.41 -16.01 -10.22
C ALA A 298 -6.03 -17.24 -11.08
N LEU A 299 -5.48 -18.29 -10.46
CA LEU A 299 -5.11 -19.53 -11.16
C LEU A 299 -6.32 -20.39 -11.52
N SER A 300 -6.15 -21.28 -12.49
CA SER A 300 -7.14 -22.34 -12.76
C SER A 300 -7.25 -23.33 -11.60
N ASP A 301 -8.38 -24.02 -11.47
CA ASP A 301 -8.59 -25.03 -10.40
C ASP A 301 -7.49 -26.09 -10.33
N GLN A 302 -6.91 -26.47 -11.48
CA GLN A 302 -5.84 -27.46 -11.54
C GLN A 302 -4.54 -26.91 -10.94
N GLU A 303 -4.18 -25.67 -11.29
CA GLU A 303 -3.00 -25.00 -10.75
C GLU A 303 -3.19 -24.65 -9.26
N GLN A 304 -4.39 -24.23 -8.85
CA GLN A 304 -4.71 -24.03 -7.44
C GLN A 304 -4.47 -25.31 -6.63
N ARG A 305 -4.97 -26.47 -7.08
CA ARG A 305 -4.70 -27.76 -6.43
C ARG A 305 -3.21 -28.09 -6.33
N HIS A 306 -2.40 -27.66 -7.31
CA HIS A 306 -0.97 -27.89 -7.30
C HIS A 306 -0.27 -27.06 -6.21
N HIS A 307 -0.62 -25.78 -6.06
CA HIS A 307 0.03 -24.87 -5.10
C HIS A 307 -0.63 -24.82 -3.72
N GLN A 308 -1.84 -25.38 -3.56
CA GLN A 308 -2.68 -25.21 -2.36
C GLN A 308 -1.92 -25.44 -1.05
N ALA A 309 -1.23 -26.58 -0.90
CA ALA A 309 -0.53 -26.90 0.34
C ALA A 309 0.56 -25.87 0.68
N ALA A 310 1.34 -25.45 -0.32
CA ALA A 310 2.43 -24.48 -0.12
C ALA A 310 1.90 -23.07 0.19
N VAL A 311 0.84 -22.64 -0.50
CA VAL A 311 0.20 -21.34 -0.28
C VAL A 311 -0.38 -21.24 1.13
N TYR A 312 -1.16 -22.24 1.55
CA TYR A 312 -1.75 -22.25 2.89
C TYR A 312 -0.68 -22.31 3.97
N GLN A 313 0.32 -23.18 3.83
CA GLN A 313 1.43 -23.25 4.79
C GLN A 313 2.21 -21.92 4.87
N SER A 314 2.40 -21.24 3.74
CA SER A 314 3.04 -19.93 3.72
C SER A 314 2.22 -18.89 4.48
N ALA A 315 0.91 -18.80 4.22
CA ALA A 315 0.01 -17.89 4.92
C ALA A 315 -0.08 -18.20 6.43
N GLU A 316 -0.19 -19.47 6.81
CA GLU A 316 -0.21 -19.91 8.21
C GLU A 316 1.07 -19.49 8.95
N ARG A 317 2.26 -19.75 8.38
CA ARG A 317 3.54 -19.35 9.00
C ARG A 317 3.68 -17.84 9.15
N ASN A 318 3.23 -17.07 8.15
CA ASN A 318 3.29 -15.61 8.22
C ASN A 318 2.34 -15.10 9.31
N PHE A 319 1.10 -15.59 9.32
CA PHE A 319 0.09 -15.26 10.33
C PHE A 319 0.59 -15.56 11.75
N GLU A 320 1.10 -16.77 12.00
CA GLU A 320 1.65 -17.16 13.30
C GLU A 320 2.82 -16.27 13.73
N ALA A 321 3.73 -15.94 12.80
CA ALA A 321 4.87 -15.08 13.09
C ALA A 321 4.45 -13.66 13.46
N ILE A 322 3.47 -13.10 12.74
CA ILE A 322 2.95 -11.76 13.03
C ILE A 322 2.23 -11.74 14.38
N ILE A 323 1.32 -12.68 14.62
CA ILE A 323 0.60 -12.76 15.90
C ILE A 323 1.58 -12.93 17.06
N ALA A 324 2.56 -13.82 16.93
CA ALA A 324 3.59 -14.02 17.95
C ALA A 324 4.31 -12.72 18.30
N THR A 325 4.71 -11.92 17.30
CA THR A 325 5.33 -10.60 17.55
C THR A 325 4.37 -9.63 18.23
N LEU A 326 3.14 -9.51 17.75
CA LEU A 326 2.17 -8.53 18.27
C LEU A 326 1.69 -8.86 19.69
N GLU A 327 1.75 -10.13 20.10
CA GLU A 327 1.36 -10.57 21.44
C GLU A 327 2.52 -10.63 22.45
N SER A 328 3.74 -10.92 22.00
CA SER A 328 4.86 -11.19 22.93
C SER A 328 5.50 -9.95 23.51
N THR A 329 5.29 -8.80 22.89
CA THR A 329 6.04 -7.57 23.16
C THR A 329 5.10 -6.37 23.09
N PRO A 330 5.16 -5.42 24.04
CA PRO A 330 4.38 -4.19 23.95
C PRO A 330 4.60 -3.51 22.59
N LEU A 331 3.53 -3.08 21.93
CA LEU A 331 3.64 -2.55 20.57
C LEU A 331 4.55 -1.31 20.47
N SER A 332 4.66 -0.53 21.54
CA SER A 332 5.57 0.62 21.63
C SER A 332 7.05 0.22 21.68
N GLU A 333 7.38 -1.02 22.04
CA GLU A 333 8.72 -1.60 21.94
C GLU A 333 8.97 -2.28 20.58
N VAL A 334 7.90 -2.68 19.88
CA VAL A 334 7.98 -3.28 18.54
C VAL A 334 8.13 -2.21 17.46
N TYR A 335 7.38 -1.12 17.59
CA TYR A 335 7.28 -0.06 16.60
C TYR A 335 7.68 1.29 17.20
N ASP A 336 8.74 1.89 16.65
CA ASP A 336 9.18 3.26 16.99
C ASP A 336 8.28 4.33 16.37
N ASP A 337 7.65 4.00 15.23
CA ASP A 337 6.65 4.80 14.52
C ASP A 337 5.43 3.97 14.12
N LEU A 338 4.32 4.63 13.76
CA LEU A 338 3.10 3.94 13.38
C LEU A 338 3.17 3.27 12.00
N HIS A 339 4.14 3.61 11.15
CA HIS A 339 4.09 3.32 9.71
C HIS A 339 4.20 1.82 9.40
N GLY A 340 4.86 1.04 10.26
CA GLY A 340 4.97 -0.41 10.09
C GLY A 340 3.72 -1.21 10.43
N LEU A 341 2.90 -0.71 11.37
CA LEU A 341 1.78 -1.44 11.92
C LEU A 341 0.64 -1.71 10.91
N PRO A 342 0.22 -0.76 10.04
CA PRO A 342 -0.81 -1.03 9.03
C PRO A 342 -0.43 -2.21 8.13
N GLY A 343 0.84 -2.31 7.73
CA GLY A 343 1.35 -3.41 6.92
C GLY A 343 1.22 -4.76 7.62
N ALA A 344 1.64 -4.84 8.89
CA ALA A 344 1.51 -6.07 9.68
C ALA A 344 0.04 -6.50 9.84
N LEU A 345 -0.86 -5.56 10.14
CA LEU A 345 -2.28 -5.85 10.31
C LEU A 345 -2.96 -6.23 8.99
N ALA A 346 -2.65 -5.52 7.89
CA ALA A 346 -3.15 -5.84 6.56
C ALA A 346 -2.71 -7.23 6.09
N ALA A 347 -1.48 -7.65 6.44
CA ALA A 347 -1.00 -8.99 6.15
C ALA A 347 -1.85 -10.09 6.81
N LEU A 348 -2.32 -9.87 8.05
CA LEU A 348 -3.23 -10.78 8.75
C LEU A 348 -4.60 -10.85 8.06
N VAL A 349 -5.16 -9.69 7.69
CA VAL A 349 -6.44 -9.64 6.96
C VAL A 349 -6.33 -10.34 5.61
N GLU A 350 -5.22 -10.17 4.90
CA GLU A 350 -5.02 -10.79 3.60
C GLU A 350 -5.08 -12.32 3.67
N CYS A 351 -4.56 -12.94 4.74
CA CYS A 351 -4.69 -14.38 4.97
C CYS A 351 -6.15 -14.86 4.99
N SER A 352 -7.08 -14.06 5.53
CA SER A 352 -8.51 -14.41 5.61
C SER A 352 -9.21 -14.51 4.24
N LYS A 353 -8.57 -14.03 3.17
CA LYS A 353 -9.10 -14.17 1.81
C LYS A 353 -8.92 -15.57 1.24
N LEU A 354 -8.07 -16.40 1.85
CA LEU A 354 -7.95 -17.81 1.47
C LEU A 354 -9.21 -18.58 1.93
N PRO A 355 -9.86 -19.36 1.05
CA PRO A 355 -11.04 -20.13 1.42
C PRO A 355 -10.77 -21.10 2.59
N GLY A 356 -11.46 -20.91 3.71
CA GLY A 356 -11.36 -21.78 4.88
C GLY A 356 -10.10 -21.59 5.74
N PHE A 357 -9.40 -20.47 5.58
CA PHE A 357 -8.48 -19.94 6.59
C PHE A 357 -9.29 -19.37 7.76
#